data_AF-A0A968HIK1-F1
#
_entry.id   AF-A0A968HIK1-F1
#
_cell.length_a   1.000
_cell.length_b   1.000
_cell.length_c   1.000
_cell.angle_alpha   90.00
_cell.angle_beta   90.00
_cell.angle_gamma   90.00
#
_symmetry.space_group_name_H-M   'P 1'
#
loop_
_entity.id
_entity.type
_entity.pdbx_description
1 polymer ?
#
loop_
_entity_poly.entity_id
_entity_poly.type
_entity_poly.pdbx_seq_one_letter_code
_entity_poly.pdbx_strand_id
1 'polypeptide(L)'
;MGEVSMGKIFSKHTIAATGFFLFVLLLSGMAEAVHEEADLFEKAYGYYLSYQPEKAIEAFDQFIDRFPSSSAMDSVMFWRAKSLVQMKRIDEAARDFSLMKERYPDSSYTVFAEKELDAIQQSSRKAEKQDVSKERDPKQGEARSSVYEEKIGRLESEISGLEKKLGDSEKLRQLTEKGLVKALDDKNGLEAQVEEARRIREDLGRKLTSAEKSEKEYARLIEDRKALEAKLKDQEDKLKAVSTQAEHQKDRDKE
;
A
#
# COMPACT_ATOMS: atom_id res chain seq x y z
N MET A 1 52.78 6.72 54.93
CA MET A 1 52.67 6.78 53.45
C MET A 1 51.72 5.67 53.05
N GLY A 2 50.46 6.01 52.76
CA GLY A 2 49.42 5.04 52.39
C GLY A 2 49.16 5.11 50.89
N GLU A 3 49.36 4.00 50.19
CA GLU A 3 49.00 3.85 48.79
C GLU A 3 47.47 3.78 48.62
N VAL A 4 46.98 4.59 47.69
CA VAL A 4 45.59 4.58 47.21
C VAL A 4 45.49 3.51 46.13
N SER A 5 44.78 2.42 46.39
CA SER A 5 44.36 1.47 45.36
C SER A 5 42.90 1.73 44.99
N MET A 6 42.67 2.60 44.02
CA MET A 6 41.38 2.77 43.35
C MET A 6 41.43 2.04 42.01
N GLY A 7 41.16 0.73 42.05
CA GLY A 7 41.21 -0.16 40.90
C GLY A 7 39.84 -0.72 40.53
N LYS A 8 39.27 -0.20 39.43
CA LYS A 8 38.38 -0.89 38.48
C LYS A 8 37.04 -1.42 39.02
N ILE A 9 36.03 -0.56 39.00
CA ILE A 9 34.63 -0.99 38.83
C ILE A 9 34.03 -0.22 37.65
N PHE A 10 34.65 -0.35 36.48
CA PHE A 10 33.96 -0.02 35.24
C PHE A 10 33.13 -1.24 34.84
N SER A 11 31.82 -1.05 34.96
CA SER A 11 30.76 -2.04 34.87
C SER A 11 30.80 -2.84 33.57
N LYS A 12 30.92 -4.16 33.66
CA LYS A 12 30.67 -5.09 32.54
C LYS A 12 29.22 -4.98 32.01
N HIS A 13 28.30 -4.41 32.79
CA HIS A 13 26.88 -4.31 32.43
C HIS A 13 26.57 -3.10 31.54
N THR A 14 27.36 -2.02 31.58
CA THR A 14 27.14 -0.86 30.70
C THR A 14 27.52 -1.16 29.24
N ILE A 15 28.62 -1.89 29.01
CA ILE A 15 29.04 -2.32 27.66
C ILE A 15 28.01 -3.30 27.05
N ALA A 16 27.46 -4.21 27.86
CA ALA A 16 26.43 -5.16 27.41
C ALA A 16 25.11 -4.45 27.05
N ALA A 17 24.69 -3.46 27.83
CA ALA A 17 23.45 -2.70 27.58
C ALA A 17 23.56 -1.80 26.33
N THR A 18 24.70 -1.12 26.13
CA THR A 18 24.93 -0.33 24.91
C THR A 18 25.10 -1.22 23.67
N GLY A 19 25.73 -2.38 23.82
CA GLY A 19 25.85 -3.38 22.75
C GLY A 19 24.50 -3.97 22.36
N PHE A 20 23.63 -4.26 23.33
CA PHE A 20 22.27 -4.74 23.09
C PHE A 20 21.39 -3.66 22.42
N PHE A 21 21.50 -2.40 22.84
CA PHE A 21 20.75 -1.31 22.20
C PHE A 21 21.22 -1.03 20.77
N LEU A 22 22.53 -1.06 20.51
CA LEU A 22 23.09 -1.00 19.15
C LEU A 22 22.67 -2.20 18.29
N PHE A 23 22.62 -3.39 18.88
CA PHE A 23 22.16 -4.61 18.21
C PHE A 23 20.67 -4.57 17.88
N VAL A 24 19.83 -4.06 18.79
CA VAL A 24 18.39 -3.84 18.55
C VAL A 24 18.17 -2.75 17.50
N LEU A 25 18.94 -1.66 17.51
CA LEU A 25 18.90 -0.62 16.45
C LEU A 25 19.33 -1.16 15.09
N LEU A 26 20.39 -1.98 15.04
CA LEU A 26 20.83 -2.67 13.82
C LEU A 26 19.75 -3.62 13.31
N LEU A 27 19.14 -4.44 14.18
CA LEU A 27 18.06 -5.36 13.81
C LEU A 27 16.82 -4.62 13.31
N SER A 28 16.47 -3.47 13.91
CA SER A 28 15.33 -2.66 13.48
C SER A 28 15.56 -2.03 12.10
N GLY A 29 16.77 -1.54 11.82
CA GLY A 29 17.12 -1.01 10.49
C GLY A 29 17.19 -2.09 9.40
N MET A 30 17.60 -3.31 9.75
CA MET A 30 17.59 -4.46 8.83
C MET A 30 16.16 -4.90 8.51
N ALA A 31 15.24 -4.88 9.48
CA ALA A 31 13.85 -5.26 9.27
C ALA A 31 13.12 -4.32 8.30
N GLU A 32 13.37 -3.01 8.37
CA GLU A 32 12.77 -2.01 7.47
C GLU A 32 13.25 -2.19 6.02
N ALA A 33 14.56 -2.37 5.81
CA ALA A 33 15.13 -2.57 4.47
C ALA A 33 14.67 -3.88 3.81
N VAL A 34 14.44 -4.93 4.61
CA VAL A 34 13.92 -6.22 4.13
C VAL A 34 12.44 -6.14 3.71
N HIS A 35 11.64 -5.28 4.35
CA HIS A 35 10.26 -5.06 3.89
C HIS A 35 10.25 -4.26 2.59
N GLU A 36 11.13 -3.26 2.46
CA GLU A 36 11.18 -2.42 1.27
C GLU A 36 11.73 -3.15 0.03
N GLU A 37 12.70 -4.06 0.20
CA GLU A 37 13.17 -4.90 -0.90
C GLU A 37 12.05 -5.82 -1.39
N ALA A 38 11.32 -6.47 -0.47
CA ALA A 38 10.24 -7.40 -0.81
C ALA A 38 9.11 -6.67 -1.57
N ASP A 39 8.68 -5.51 -1.10
CA ASP A 39 7.65 -4.69 -1.75
C ASP A 39 8.05 -4.30 -3.19
N LEU A 40 9.31 -3.90 -3.38
CA LEU A 40 9.81 -3.51 -4.69
C LEU A 40 9.91 -4.71 -5.64
N PHE A 41 10.36 -5.86 -5.14
CA PHE A 41 10.38 -7.11 -5.90
C PHE A 41 8.98 -7.55 -6.32
N GLU A 42 8.03 -7.59 -5.39
CA GLU A 42 6.64 -8.00 -5.66
C GLU A 42 5.99 -7.09 -6.71
N LYS A 43 6.23 -5.78 -6.61
CA LYS A 43 5.77 -4.81 -7.60
C LYS A 43 6.37 -5.07 -8.99
N ALA A 44 7.69 -5.25 -9.07
CA ALA A 44 8.39 -5.54 -10.33
C ALA A 44 7.89 -6.84 -10.97
N TYR A 45 7.75 -7.89 -10.16
CA TYR A 45 7.23 -9.17 -10.59
C TYR A 45 5.75 -9.10 -11.03
N GLY A 46 4.94 -8.29 -10.35
CA GLY A 46 3.57 -8.00 -10.78
C GLY A 46 3.48 -7.35 -12.16
N TYR A 47 4.41 -6.45 -12.50
CA TYR A 47 4.50 -5.89 -13.86
C TYR A 47 4.87 -6.93 -14.91
N TYR A 48 5.80 -7.83 -14.59
CA TYR A 48 6.16 -8.95 -15.45
C TYR A 48 4.95 -9.87 -15.74
N LEU A 49 4.19 -10.25 -14.69
CA LEU A 49 2.99 -11.07 -14.83
C LEU A 49 1.87 -10.38 -15.61
N SER A 50 1.83 -9.04 -15.55
CA SER A 50 0.84 -8.21 -16.24
C SER A 50 1.24 -7.85 -17.68
N TYR A 51 2.27 -8.49 -18.25
CA TYR A 51 2.81 -8.20 -19.60
C TYR A 51 3.15 -6.72 -19.81
N GLN A 52 3.70 -6.08 -18.76
CA GLN A 52 4.24 -4.71 -18.83
C GLN A 52 5.76 -4.76 -18.61
N PRO A 53 6.52 -5.35 -19.56
CA PRO A 53 7.92 -5.68 -19.33
C PRO A 53 8.82 -4.45 -19.17
N GLU A 54 8.47 -3.30 -19.76
CA GLU A 54 9.21 -2.04 -19.58
C GLU A 54 9.21 -1.59 -18.12
N LYS A 55 8.03 -1.61 -17.48
CA LYS A 55 7.88 -1.24 -16.06
C LYS A 55 8.51 -2.28 -15.13
N ALA A 56 8.47 -3.56 -15.52
CA ALA A 56 9.14 -4.62 -14.79
C ALA A 56 10.66 -4.39 -14.77
N ILE A 57 11.26 -4.13 -15.94
CA ILE A 57 12.69 -3.82 -16.07
C ILE A 57 13.04 -2.59 -15.23
N GLU A 58 12.28 -1.50 -15.34
CA GLU A 58 12.53 -0.28 -14.55
C GLU A 58 12.52 -0.55 -13.05
N ALA A 59 11.54 -1.31 -12.55
CA ALA A 59 11.44 -1.63 -11.13
C ALA A 59 12.54 -2.61 -10.67
N PHE A 60 12.95 -3.57 -11.51
CA PHE A 60 14.10 -4.43 -11.22
C PHE A 60 15.43 -3.68 -11.27
N ASP A 61 15.61 -2.72 -12.19
CA ASP A 61 16.77 -1.82 -12.21
C ASP A 61 16.85 -1.00 -10.92
N GLN A 62 15.72 -0.43 -10.47
CA GLN A 62 15.65 0.25 -9.18
C GLN A 62 16.01 -0.68 -8.01
N PHE A 63 15.58 -1.94 -8.04
CA PHE A 63 15.97 -2.92 -7.02
C PHE A 63 17.48 -3.11 -7.01
N ILE A 64 18.09 -3.33 -8.19
CA ILE A 64 19.53 -3.56 -8.34
C ILE A 64 20.33 -2.37 -7.78
N ASP A 65 19.91 -1.15 -8.08
CA ASP A 65 20.57 0.08 -7.65
C ASP A 65 20.44 0.32 -6.14
N ARG A 66 19.25 0.06 -5.58
CA ARG A 66 18.95 0.35 -4.18
C ARG A 66 19.43 -0.73 -3.22
N PHE A 67 19.43 -1.99 -3.65
CA PHE A 67 19.71 -3.15 -2.81
C PHE A 67 20.81 -4.04 -3.43
N PRO A 68 22.00 -3.51 -3.78
CA PRO A 68 23.04 -4.24 -4.53
C PRO A 68 23.60 -5.47 -3.80
N SER A 69 23.42 -5.56 -2.48
CA SER A 69 23.87 -6.68 -1.63
C SER A 69 22.74 -7.60 -1.19
N SER A 70 21.53 -7.46 -1.73
CA SER A 70 20.37 -8.27 -1.34
C SER A 70 20.58 -9.75 -1.68
N SER A 71 20.10 -10.63 -0.80
CA SER A 71 20.06 -12.07 -1.07
C SER A 71 19.07 -12.44 -2.18
N ALA A 72 18.15 -11.55 -2.55
CA ALA A 72 17.20 -11.76 -3.64
C ALA A 72 17.74 -11.35 -5.02
N MET A 73 19.00 -10.89 -5.12
CA MET A 73 19.56 -10.35 -6.35
C MET A 73 19.55 -11.36 -7.51
N ASP A 74 19.72 -12.65 -7.23
CA ASP A 74 19.63 -13.71 -8.22
C ASP A 74 18.23 -13.77 -8.86
N SER A 75 17.18 -13.75 -8.05
CA SER A 75 15.79 -13.72 -8.51
C SER A 75 15.48 -12.46 -9.33
N VAL A 76 15.98 -11.30 -8.89
CA VAL A 76 15.82 -10.01 -9.57
C VAL A 76 16.46 -10.04 -10.96
N MET A 77 17.71 -10.51 -11.06
CA MET A 77 18.41 -10.65 -12.33
C MET A 77 17.68 -11.61 -13.27
N PHE A 78 17.18 -12.73 -12.75
CA PHE A 78 16.41 -13.69 -13.55
C PHE A 78 15.14 -13.06 -14.13
N TRP A 79 14.31 -12.42 -13.30
CA TRP A 79 13.04 -11.86 -13.75
C TRP A 79 13.21 -10.61 -14.63
N ARG A 80 14.28 -9.83 -14.43
CA ARG A 80 14.68 -8.76 -15.35
C ARG A 80 15.04 -9.33 -16.72
N ALA A 81 15.86 -10.37 -16.78
CA ALA A 81 16.21 -11.04 -18.02
C ALA A 81 14.98 -11.63 -18.74
N LYS A 82 14.06 -12.25 -18.00
CA LYS A 82 12.77 -12.73 -18.55
C LYS A 82 11.91 -11.58 -19.10
N SER A 83 11.93 -10.43 -18.46
CA SER A 83 11.23 -9.22 -18.94
C SER A 83 11.89 -8.68 -20.23
N LEU A 84 13.22 -8.71 -20.33
CA LEU A 84 13.94 -8.37 -21.56
C LEU A 84 13.61 -9.33 -22.72
N VAL A 85 13.43 -10.62 -22.44
CA VAL A 85 12.94 -11.60 -23.43
C VAL A 85 11.54 -11.23 -23.91
N GLN A 86 10.61 -10.86 -23.03
CA GLN A 86 9.26 -10.41 -23.42
C GLN A 86 9.31 -9.17 -24.33
N MET A 87 10.27 -8.28 -24.09
CA MET A 87 10.54 -7.10 -24.94
C MET A 87 11.30 -7.40 -26.25
N LYS A 88 11.64 -8.67 -26.53
CA LYS A 88 12.49 -9.08 -27.66
C LYS A 88 13.89 -8.45 -27.65
N ARG A 89 14.36 -7.97 -26.50
CA ARG A 89 15.72 -7.44 -26.28
C ARG A 89 16.68 -8.60 -25.98
N ILE A 90 16.81 -9.50 -26.96
CA ILE A 90 17.43 -10.82 -26.78
C ILE A 90 18.90 -10.74 -26.36
N ASP A 91 19.68 -9.82 -26.95
CA ASP A 91 21.10 -9.66 -26.61
C ASP A 91 21.30 -9.22 -25.17
N GLU A 92 20.38 -8.41 -24.63
CA GLU A 92 20.44 -7.91 -23.26
C GLU A 92 20.04 -9.01 -22.28
N ALA A 93 18.96 -9.72 -22.58
CA ALA A 93 18.55 -10.89 -21.80
C ALA A 93 19.66 -11.95 -21.72
N ALA A 94 20.36 -12.21 -22.83
CA ALA A 94 21.47 -13.16 -22.86
C ALA A 94 22.65 -12.72 -21.98
N ARG A 95 22.95 -11.41 -21.96
CA ARG A 95 23.98 -10.86 -21.05
C ARG A 95 23.56 -11.01 -19.59
N ASP A 96 22.32 -10.70 -19.25
CA ASP A 96 21.82 -10.83 -17.88
C ASP A 96 21.86 -12.29 -17.39
N PHE A 97 21.38 -13.24 -18.19
CA PHE A 97 21.44 -14.67 -17.84
C PHE A 97 22.88 -15.16 -17.69
N SER A 98 23.80 -14.69 -18.53
CA SER A 98 25.22 -15.04 -18.44
C SER A 98 25.87 -14.48 -17.18
N LEU A 99 25.61 -13.20 -16.87
CA LEU A 99 26.14 -12.52 -15.69
C LEU A 99 25.60 -13.14 -14.40
N MET A 100 24.32 -13.52 -14.40
CA MET A 100 23.69 -14.22 -13.29
C MET A 100 24.38 -15.55 -13.01
N LYS A 101 24.64 -16.36 -14.04
CA LYS A 101 25.37 -17.63 -13.91
C LYS A 101 26.79 -17.44 -13.35
N GLU A 102 27.46 -16.38 -13.75
CA GLU A 102 28.80 -16.05 -13.26
C GLU A 102 28.79 -15.62 -11.79
N ARG A 103 27.83 -14.77 -11.40
CA ARG A 103 27.76 -14.18 -10.05
C ARG A 103 27.06 -15.04 -9.01
N TYR A 104 26.10 -15.86 -9.44
CA TYR A 104 25.24 -16.67 -8.57
C TYR A 104 25.20 -18.14 -9.02
N PRO A 105 26.36 -18.82 -9.17
CA PRO A 105 26.40 -20.18 -9.72
C PRO A 105 25.58 -21.20 -8.92
N ASP A 106 25.43 -21.00 -7.60
CA ASP A 106 24.69 -21.90 -6.70
C ASP A 106 23.19 -21.55 -6.55
N SER A 107 22.70 -20.53 -7.26
CA SER A 107 21.29 -20.14 -7.22
C SER A 107 20.39 -21.20 -7.87
N SER A 108 19.20 -21.40 -7.29
CA SER A 108 18.14 -22.25 -7.88
C SER A 108 17.70 -21.75 -9.26
N TYR A 109 17.88 -20.45 -9.54
CA TYR A 109 17.55 -19.83 -10.82
C TYR A 109 18.59 -20.09 -11.91
N THR A 110 19.83 -20.48 -11.59
CA THR A 110 20.91 -20.67 -12.56
C THR A 110 20.59 -21.75 -13.59
N VAL A 111 19.97 -22.86 -13.17
CA VAL A 111 19.51 -23.93 -14.08
C VAL A 111 18.47 -23.40 -15.08
N PHE A 112 17.57 -22.51 -14.62
CA PHE A 112 16.57 -21.90 -15.49
C PHE A 112 17.21 -20.88 -16.44
N ALA A 113 18.14 -20.06 -15.95
CA ALA A 113 18.88 -19.10 -16.76
C ALA A 113 19.67 -19.78 -17.88
N GLU A 114 20.34 -20.90 -17.58
CA GLU A 114 21.06 -21.70 -18.58
C GLU A 114 20.14 -22.19 -19.69
N LYS A 115 18.97 -22.73 -19.31
CA LYS A 115 17.98 -23.20 -20.28
C LYS A 115 17.48 -22.08 -21.21
N GLU A 116 17.24 -20.89 -20.66
CA GLU A 116 16.82 -19.73 -21.44
C GLU A 116 17.94 -19.26 -22.38
N LEU A 117 19.19 -19.21 -21.90
CA LEU A 117 20.36 -18.83 -22.69
C LEU A 117 20.61 -19.81 -23.85
N ASP A 118 20.51 -21.12 -23.60
CA ASP A 118 20.64 -22.15 -24.63
C ASP A 118 19.55 -22.01 -25.70
N ALA A 119 18.30 -21.74 -25.29
CA ALA A 119 17.21 -21.50 -26.23
C ALA A 119 17.47 -20.27 -27.11
N ILE A 120 17.97 -19.18 -26.51
CA ILE A 120 18.38 -17.97 -27.24
C ILE A 120 19.48 -18.31 -28.27
N GLN A 121 20.54 -19.01 -27.87
CA GLN A 121 21.66 -19.36 -28.77
C GLN A 121 21.28 -20.36 -29.87
N GLN A 122 20.38 -21.30 -29.59
CA GLN A 122 19.88 -22.22 -30.61
C GLN A 122 19.05 -21.48 -31.66
N SER A 123 18.23 -20.51 -31.22
CA SER A 123 17.44 -19.68 -32.12
C SER A 123 18.33 -18.86 -33.06
N SER A 124 19.42 -18.27 -32.54
CA SER A 124 20.37 -17.51 -33.35
C SER A 124 21.17 -18.41 -34.31
N ARG A 125 21.68 -19.56 -33.84
CA ARG A 125 22.39 -20.53 -34.70
C ARG A 125 21.52 -21.09 -35.83
N LYS A 126 20.22 -21.27 -35.59
CA LYS A 126 19.29 -21.75 -36.61
C LYS A 126 19.05 -20.68 -37.68
N ALA A 127 18.96 -19.41 -37.29
CA ALA A 127 18.88 -18.29 -38.22
C ALA A 127 20.17 -18.19 -39.07
N GLU A 128 21.35 -18.35 -38.46
CA GLU A 128 22.64 -18.28 -39.13
C GLU A 128 22.88 -19.44 -40.12
N LYS A 129 22.52 -20.68 -39.75
CA LYS A 129 22.59 -21.84 -40.67
C LYS A 129 21.60 -21.75 -41.85
N GLN A 130 20.48 -21.03 -41.68
CA GLN A 130 19.54 -20.76 -42.76
C GLN A 130 20.07 -19.75 -43.77
N ASP A 131 21.03 -18.91 -43.38
CA ASP A 131 21.68 -17.93 -44.26
C ASP A 131 22.82 -18.58 -45.06
N VAL A 132 23.68 -19.36 -44.39
CA VAL A 132 24.84 -20.04 -45.01
C VAL A 132 24.42 -21.12 -46.04
N SER A 133 23.23 -21.69 -45.93
CA SER A 133 22.73 -22.72 -46.88
C SER A 133 22.07 -22.15 -48.14
N LYS A 134 21.95 -20.82 -48.28
CA LYS A 134 21.37 -20.16 -49.45
C LYS A 134 22.39 -19.67 -50.47
N GLU A 135 23.69 -19.72 -50.16
CA GLU A 135 24.76 -19.09 -50.96
C GLU A 135 25.56 -20.06 -51.87
N ARG A 136 24.89 -21.03 -52.50
CA ARG A 136 25.43 -21.83 -53.64
C ARG A 136 24.31 -22.36 -54.54
N ASP A 137 23.71 -21.52 -55.41
CA ASP A 137 23.25 -21.87 -56.78
C ASP A 137 22.48 -20.66 -57.43
N PRO A 138 23.01 -19.98 -58.47
CA PRO A 138 22.39 -18.78 -59.04
C PRO A 138 21.01 -19.01 -59.67
N LYS A 139 20.65 -20.24 -60.05
CA LYS A 139 19.37 -20.56 -60.70
C LYS A 139 18.23 -20.90 -59.71
N GLN A 140 18.51 -21.07 -58.42
CA GLN A 140 17.49 -21.27 -57.38
C GLN A 140 17.13 -19.97 -56.62
N GLY A 141 17.92 -18.89 -56.77
CA GLY A 141 17.72 -17.61 -56.09
C GLY A 141 16.43 -16.91 -56.47
N GLU A 142 16.11 -16.84 -57.77
CA GLU A 142 14.88 -16.18 -58.26
C GLU A 142 13.61 -16.92 -57.81
N ALA A 143 13.60 -18.25 -57.87
CA ALA A 143 12.47 -19.06 -57.41
C ALA A 143 12.30 -19.01 -55.87
N ARG A 144 13.40 -18.93 -55.10
CA ARG A 144 13.36 -18.75 -53.64
C ARG A 144 12.93 -17.34 -53.25
N SER A 145 13.37 -16.31 -53.97
CA SER A 145 12.98 -14.90 -53.74
C SER A 145 11.47 -14.75 -53.83
N SER A 146 10.86 -15.29 -54.89
CA SER A 146 9.41 -15.29 -55.08
C SER A 146 8.64 -15.95 -53.92
N VAL A 147 9.14 -17.07 -53.39
CA VAL A 147 8.52 -17.77 -52.25
C VAL A 147 8.67 -17.01 -50.93
N TYR A 148 9.79 -16.31 -50.73
CA TYR A 148 9.99 -15.48 -49.54
C TYR A 148 9.21 -14.16 -49.62
N GLU A 149 9.12 -13.53 -50.79
CA GLU A 149 8.28 -12.36 -51.04
C GLU A 149 6.80 -12.65 -50.74
N GLU A 150 6.31 -13.82 -51.18
CA GLU A 150 4.93 -14.25 -50.87
C GLU A 150 4.72 -14.47 -49.36
N LYS A 151 5.71 -15.05 -48.68
CA LYS A 151 5.65 -15.26 -47.22
C LYS A 151 5.75 -13.95 -46.44
N ILE A 152 6.60 -13.03 -46.88
CA ILE A 152 6.75 -11.69 -46.30
C ILE A 152 5.44 -10.93 -46.46
N GLY A 153 4.84 -10.91 -47.65
CA GLY A 153 3.55 -10.25 -47.86
C GLY A 153 2.42 -10.84 -47.01
N ARG A 154 2.40 -12.17 -46.82
CA ARG A 154 1.46 -12.82 -45.88
C ARG A 154 1.70 -12.40 -44.43
N LEU A 155 2.96 -12.37 -43.99
CA LEU A 155 3.32 -11.94 -42.64
C LEU A 155 3.02 -10.46 -42.42
N GLU A 156 3.27 -9.59 -43.40
CA GLU A 156 2.94 -8.17 -43.34
C GLU A 156 1.42 -7.95 -43.22
N SER A 157 0.62 -8.71 -43.97
CA SER A 157 -0.84 -8.68 -43.84
C SER A 157 -1.31 -9.16 -42.47
N GLU A 158 -0.66 -10.18 -41.90
CA GLU A 158 -1.01 -10.72 -40.58
C GLU A 158 -0.59 -9.74 -39.46
N ILE A 159 0.61 -9.17 -39.55
CA ILE A 159 1.12 -8.13 -38.64
C ILE A 159 0.18 -6.93 -38.66
N SER A 160 -0.19 -6.43 -39.84
CA SER A 160 -1.15 -5.32 -39.97
C SER A 160 -2.50 -5.63 -39.30
N GLY A 161 -2.99 -6.86 -39.45
CA GLY A 161 -4.20 -7.32 -38.77
C GLY A 161 -4.08 -7.38 -37.24
N LEU A 162 -2.91 -7.81 -36.73
CA LEU A 162 -2.61 -7.87 -35.30
C LEU A 162 -2.42 -6.48 -34.69
N GLU A 163 -1.73 -5.58 -35.38
CA GLU A 163 -1.55 -4.18 -34.96
C GLU A 163 -2.89 -3.47 -34.81
N LYS A 164 -3.82 -3.69 -35.76
CA LYS A 164 -5.18 -3.16 -35.64
C LYS A 164 -5.90 -3.70 -34.40
N LYS A 165 -5.87 -5.01 -34.18
CA LYS A 165 -6.49 -5.64 -32.99
C LYS A 165 -5.87 -5.14 -31.69
N LEU A 166 -4.56 -4.94 -31.67
CA LEU A 166 -3.83 -4.40 -30.52
C LEU A 166 -4.29 -2.96 -30.22
N GLY A 167 -4.34 -2.10 -31.24
CA GLY A 167 -4.83 -0.72 -31.07
C GLY A 167 -6.29 -0.65 -30.61
N ASP A 168 -7.15 -1.55 -31.08
CA ASP A 168 -8.54 -1.64 -30.61
C ASP A 168 -8.61 -2.12 -29.14
N SER A 169 -7.75 -3.07 -28.76
CA SER A 169 -7.63 -3.55 -27.38
C SER A 169 -7.10 -2.48 -26.43
N GLU A 170 -6.10 -1.70 -26.85
CA GLU A 170 -5.56 -0.57 -26.07
C GLU A 170 -6.60 0.53 -25.85
N LYS A 171 -7.38 0.88 -26.87
CA LYS A 171 -8.50 1.83 -26.72
C LYS A 171 -9.53 1.34 -25.71
N LEU A 172 -9.88 0.05 -25.75
CA LEU A 172 -10.82 -0.54 -24.80
C LEU A 172 -10.26 -0.51 -23.37
N ARG A 173 -8.96 -0.80 -23.21
CA ARG A 173 -8.28 -0.70 -21.92
C ARG A 173 -8.30 0.74 -21.38
N GLN A 174 -7.98 1.74 -22.20
CA GLN A 174 -8.03 3.15 -21.79
C GLN A 174 -9.43 3.60 -21.37
N LEU A 175 -10.48 3.15 -22.07
CA LEU A 175 -11.87 3.42 -21.68
C LEU A 175 -12.20 2.78 -20.33
N THR A 176 -11.71 1.56 -20.09
CA THR A 176 -11.91 0.83 -18.83
C THR A 176 -11.19 1.51 -17.67
N GLU A 177 -9.93 1.89 -17.87
CA GLU A 177 -9.13 2.61 -16.87
C GLU A 177 -9.78 3.96 -16.52
N LYS A 178 -10.24 4.74 -17.51
CA LYS A 178 -10.98 5.98 -17.25
C LYS A 178 -12.27 5.75 -16.48
N GLY A 179 -13.02 4.69 -16.81
CA GLY A 179 -14.23 4.30 -16.07
C GLY A 179 -13.92 3.93 -14.62
N LEU A 180 -12.82 3.21 -14.39
CA LEU A 180 -12.39 2.80 -13.05
C LEU A 180 -11.92 3.99 -12.20
N VAL A 181 -11.18 4.93 -12.78
CA VAL A 181 -10.77 6.18 -12.10
C VAL A 181 -12.00 6.97 -11.66
N LYS A 182 -12.97 7.17 -12.56
CA LYS A 182 -14.22 7.86 -12.22
C LYS A 182 -14.98 7.15 -11.09
N ALA A 183 -15.09 5.83 -11.14
CA ALA A 183 -15.77 5.06 -10.10
C ALA A 183 -15.06 5.16 -8.73
N LEU A 184 -13.72 5.23 -8.72
CA LEU A 184 -12.93 5.46 -7.50
C LEU A 184 -13.16 6.86 -6.94
N ASP A 185 -13.17 7.90 -7.79
CA ASP A 185 -13.46 9.27 -7.36
C ASP A 185 -14.88 9.39 -6.77
N ASP A 186 -15.87 8.79 -7.45
CA ASP A 186 -17.25 8.74 -6.97
C ASP A 186 -17.36 8.02 -5.60
N LYS A 187 -16.64 6.89 -5.44
CA LYS A 187 -16.58 6.15 -4.17
C LYS A 187 -15.96 7.01 -3.06
N ASN A 188 -14.83 7.65 -3.31
CA ASN A 188 -14.15 8.51 -2.33
C ASN A 188 -15.06 9.68 -1.90
N GLY A 189 -15.79 10.27 -2.86
CA GLY A 189 -16.79 11.30 -2.58
C GLY A 189 -17.93 10.81 -1.68
N LEU A 190 -18.45 9.61 -1.94
CA LEU A 190 -19.49 8.98 -1.10
C LEU A 190 -18.97 8.66 0.32
N GLU A 191 -17.74 8.16 0.44
CA GLU A 191 -17.12 7.88 1.75
C GLU A 191 -16.98 9.15 2.60
N ALA A 192 -16.59 10.28 2.00
CA ALA A 192 -16.53 11.56 2.69
C ALA A 192 -17.90 12.03 3.21
N GLN A 193 -18.96 11.87 2.39
CA GLN A 193 -20.33 12.22 2.80
C GLN A 193 -20.84 11.35 3.95
N VAL A 194 -20.54 10.04 3.93
CA VAL A 194 -20.92 9.12 5.02
C VAL A 194 -20.25 9.52 6.33
N GLU A 195 -18.98 9.92 6.28
CA GLU A 195 -18.24 10.32 7.47
C GLU A 195 -18.75 11.65 8.06
N GLU A 196 -19.12 12.61 7.21
CA GLU A 196 -19.79 13.84 7.64
C GLU A 196 -21.14 13.54 8.32
N ALA A 197 -21.97 12.67 7.72
CA ALA A 197 -23.25 12.28 8.29
C ALA A 197 -23.09 11.59 9.66
N ARG A 198 -22.04 10.77 9.85
CA ARG A 198 -21.71 10.19 11.16
C ARG A 198 -21.38 11.25 12.20
N ARG A 199 -20.54 12.22 11.86
CA ARG A 199 -20.20 13.34 12.77
C ARG A 199 -21.43 14.13 13.19
N ILE A 200 -22.31 14.43 12.24
CA ILE A 200 -23.59 15.11 12.52
C ILE A 200 -24.44 14.27 13.47
N ARG A 201 -24.57 12.96 13.23
CA ARG A 201 -25.32 12.05 14.10
C ARG A 201 -24.76 12.02 15.52
N GLU A 202 -23.45 12.00 15.69
CA GLU A 202 -22.80 12.02 17.01
C GLU A 202 -23.03 13.35 17.75
N ASP A 203 -22.94 14.49 17.05
CA ASP A 203 -23.27 15.79 17.62
C ASP A 203 -24.73 15.87 18.06
N LEU A 204 -25.66 15.39 17.21
CA LEU A 204 -27.07 15.30 17.55
C LEU A 204 -27.32 14.39 18.76
N GLY A 205 -26.64 13.25 18.85
CA GLY A 205 -26.72 12.36 20.02
C GLY A 205 -26.27 13.05 21.32
N ARG A 206 -25.18 13.82 21.28
CA ARG A 206 -24.72 14.62 22.43
C ARG A 206 -25.72 15.71 22.81
N LYS A 207 -26.30 16.40 21.84
CA LYS A 207 -27.35 17.41 22.10
C LYS A 207 -28.61 16.80 22.70
N LEU A 208 -29.05 15.64 22.18
CA LEU A 208 -30.22 14.93 22.70
C LEU A 208 -30.03 14.52 24.16
N THR A 209 -28.89 13.91 24.50
CA THR A 209 -28.59 13.53 25.90
C THR A 209 -28.49 14.74 26.83
N SER A 210 -28.00 15.89 26.35
CA SER A 210 -28.02 17.14 27.11
C SER A 210 -29.45 17.66 27.32
N ALA A 211 -30.30 17.60 26.31
CA ALA A 211 -31.70 18.01 26.40
C ALA A 211 -32.48 17.15 27.40
N GLU A 212 -32.34 15.82 27.34
CA GLU A 212 -32.96 14.89 28.30
C GLU A 212 -32.56 15.18 29.75
N LYS A 213 -31.30 15.55 29.99
CA LYS A 213 -30.83 15.97 31.33
C LYS A 213 -31.51 17.26 31.77
N SER A 214 -31.59 18.26 30.89
CA SER A 214 -32.24 19.54 31.20
C SER A 214 -33.74 19.39 31.49
N GLU A 215 -34.42 18.49 30.78
CA GLU A 215 -35.84 18.20 30.98
C GLU A 215 -36.09 17.53 32.35
N LYS A 216 -35.24 16.57 32.73
CA LYS A 216 -35.30 15.94 34.06
C LYS A 216 -35.08 16.94 35.19
N GLU A 217 -34.11 17.85 35.04
CA GLU A 217 -33.85 18.89 36.04
C GLU A 217 -35.02 19.87 36.14
N TYR A 218 -35.60 20.27 35.01
CA TYR A 218 -36.78 21.11 34.99
C TYR A 218 -37.98 20.47 35.70
N ALA A 219 -38.23 19.18 35.47
CA ALA A 219 -39.30 18.43 36.16
C ALA A 219 -39.08 18.38 37.67
N ARG A 220 -37.83 18.17 38.11
CA ARG A 220 -37.47 18.22 39.54
C ARG A 220 -37.72 19.60 40.15
N LEU A 221 -37.32 20.67 39.46
CA LEU A 221 -37.53 22.04 39.92
C LEU A 221 -39.02 22.39 40.06
N ILE A 222 -39.89 21.83 39.21
CA ILE A 222 -41.35 21.98 39.36
C ILE A 222 -41.85 21.38 40.68
N GLU A 223 -41.39 20.17 41.03
CA GLU A 223 -41.81 19.52 42.27
C GLU A 223 -41.25 20.24 43.51
N ASP A 224 -39.99 20.67 43.46
CA ASP A 224 -39.37 21.46 44.53
C ASP A 224 -40.13 22.79 44.73
N ARG A 225 -40.53 23.46 43.64
CA ARG A 225 -41.34 24.68 43.69
C ARG A 225 -42.68 24.44 44.39
N LYS A 226 -43.42 23.39 44.02
CA LYS A 226 -44.70 23.04 44.66
C LYS A 226 -44.53 22.79 46.16
N ALA A 227 -43.47 22.09 46.56
CA ALA A 227 -43.19 21.81 47.96
C ALA A 227 -42.89 23.10 48.76
N LEU A 228 -42.17 24.06 48.15
CA LEU A 228 -41.92 25.37 48.74
C LEU A 228 -43.20 26.21 48.85
N GLU A 229 -44.03 26.24 47.81
CA GLU A 229 -45.33 26.93 47.84
C GLU A 229 -46.22 26.39 48.98
N ALA A 230 -46.26 25.06 49.17
CA ALA A 230 -47.01 24.44 50.26
C ALA A 230 -46.46 24.83 51.65
N LYS A 231 -45.13 24.86 51.81
CA LYS A 231 -44.49 25.31 53.05
C LYS A 231 -44.74 26.79 53.35
N LEU A 232 -44.69 27.63 52.32
CA LEU A 232 -44.96 29.07 52.46
C LEU A 232 -46.41 29.29 52.92
N LYS A 233 -47.37 28.60 52.30
CA LYS A 233 -48.77 28.66 52.70
C LYS A 233 -48.99 28.23 54.16
N ASP A 234 -48.37 27.13 54.59
CA ASP A 234 -48.43 26.68 55.99
C ASP A 234 -47.86 27.74 56.96
N GLN A 235 -46.75 28.40 56.59
CA GLN A 235 -46.21 29.51 57.39
C GLN A 235 -47.15 30.72 57.44
N GLU A 236 -47.75 31.10 56.31
CA GLU A 236 -48.72 32.20 56.25
C GLU A 236 -49.95 31.91 57.11
N ASP A 237 -50.47 30.69 57.06
CA ASP A 237 -51.62 30.27 57.86
C ASP A 237 -51.28 30.29 59.37
N LYS A 238 -50.08 29.85 59.75
CA LYS A 238 -49.58 29.95 61.14
C LYS A 238 -49.43 31.40 61.60
N LEU A 239 -48.86 32.27 60.77
CA LEU A 239 -48.70 33.69 61.09
C LEU A 239 -50.04 34.39 61.27
N LYS A 240 -51.02 34.10 60.40
CA LYS A 240 -52.39 34.60 60.54
C LYS A 240 -52.99 34.18 61.88
N ALA A 241 -52.91 32.89 62.22
CA ALA A 241 -53.43 32.37 63.48
C ALA A 241 -52.81 33.06 64.70
N VAL A 242 -51.49 33.27 64.70
CA VAL A 242 -50.80 34.01 65.77
C VAL A 242 -51.26 35.46 65.85
N SER A 243 -51.45 36.14 64.72
CA SER A 243 -51.94 37.53 64.71
C SER A 243 -53.36 37.65 65.30
N THR A 244 -54.26 36.72 64.93
CA THR A 244 -55.64 36.68 65.46
C THR A 244 -55.64 36.40 66.96
N GLN A 245 -54.75 35.52 67.42
CA GLN A 245 -54.60 35.20 68.84
C GLN A 245 -54.04 36.40 69.64
N ALA A 246 -53.13 37.18 69.06
CA ALA A 246 -52.60 38.40 69.65
C ALA A 246 -53.65 39.53 69.74
N GLU A 247 -54.52 39.67 68.74
CA GLU A 247 -55.64 40.62 68.77
C GLU A 247 -56.64 40.27 69.89
N HIS A 248 -57.04 38.99 69.99
CA HIS A 248 -57.91 38.53 71.08
C HIS A 248 -57.30 38.66 72.48
N GLN A 249 -55.98 38.56 72.61
CA GLN A 249 -55.30 38.78 73.89
C GLN A 249 -55.33 40.26 74.29
N LYS A 250 -55.11 41.15 73.32
CA LYS A 250 -55.07 42.61 73.52
C LYS A 250 -56.44 43.21 73.87
N ASP A 251 -57.52 42.58 73.43
CA ASP A 251 -58.89 42.95 73.80
C ASP A 251 -59.26 42.47 75.22
N ARG A 252 -58.71 41.34 75.67
CA ARG A 252 -58.89 40.84 77.05
C ARG A 252 -58.11 41.63 78.10
N ASP A 253 -56.95 42.17 77.74
CA ASP A 253 -56.12 42.98 78.66
C ASP A 253 -56.64 44.44 78.82
N LYS A 254 -57.72 44.81 78.13
CA LYS A 254 -58.36 46.14 78.20
C LYS A 254 -59.67 46.19 79.01
N GLU A 255 -60.19 45.04 79.44
CA GLU A 255 -61.31 44.91 80.39
C GLU A 255 -60.79 44.81 81.84
#